data_AF-A0AAW6LYF3-F1
#
_entry.id   AF-A0AAW6LYF3-F1
#
_cell.length_a   1.000
_cell.length_b   1.000
_cell.length_c   1.000
_cell.angle_alpha   90.00
_cell.angle_beta   90.00
_cell.angle_gamma   90.00
#
_symmetry.space_group_name_H-M   'P 1'
#
loop_
_entity.id
_entity.type
_entity.pdbx_description
1 polymer ?
#
loop_
_entity_poly.entity_id
_entity_poly.type
_entity_poly.pdbx_seq_one_letter_code
_entity_poly.pdbx_strand_id
1 'polypeptide(L)'
;MEITHSHGIQLAGFAANDDAGATATRATVTYQLATTSEGAIVLAHTNEPSGGTAVVMRAALASLRDKGTRFVHLGAQTCPSNRQVLHTCPYCCALGI
;
A
#
# COMPACT_ATOMS: atom_id res chain seq x y z
N MET A 1 10.27 11.19 14.99
CA MET A 1 9.39 12.03 14.15
C MET A 1 9.89 13.46 13.98
N GLU A 2 10.71 14.02 14.87
CA GLU A 2 11.11 15.44 14.81
C GLU A 2 11.95 15.84 13.59
N ILE A 3 12.95 15.02 13.21
CA ILE A 3 13.78 15.28 12.01
C ILE A 3 12.92 15.26 10.75
N THR A 4 12.01 14.29 10.62
CA THR A 4 11.16 14.17 9.43
C THR A 4 10.15 15.31 9.35
N HIS A 5 9.51 15.67 10.47
CA HIS A 5 8.55 16.76 10.53
C HIS A 5 9.19 18.12 10.21
N SER A 6 10.37 18.41 10.76
CA SER A 6 11.09 19.66 10.46
C SER A 6 11.47 19.83 8.99
N HIS A 7 11.47 18.73 8.22
CA HIS A 7 11.75 18.70 6.79
C HIS A 7 10.49 18.52 5.93
N GLY A 8 9.29 18.57 6.54
CA GLY A 8 8.02 18.38 5.82
C GLY A 8 7.81 16.96 5.29
N ILE A 9 8.51 15.97 5.84
CA ILE A 9 8.42 14.56 5.43
C ILE A 9 7.39 13.86 6.31
N GLN A 10 6.37 13.29 5.66
CA GLN A 10 5.42 12.39 6.31
C GLN A 10 5.87 10.93 6.13
N LEU A 11 6.02 10.22 7.23
CA LEU A 11 6.38 8.80 7.21
C LEU A 11 5.14 7.94 6.99
N ALA A 12 5.19 7.07 5.99
CA ALA A 12 4.20 6.02 5.81
C ALA A 12 4.68 4.72 6.48
N GLY A 13 3.79 4.10 7.26
CA GLY A 13 3.96 2.72 7.71
C GLY A 13 3.38 1.73 6.70
N PHE A 14 3.37 0.45 7.07
CA PHE A 14 2.67 -0.61 6.33
C PHE A 14 1.79 -1.41 7.29
N ALA A 15 0.71 -1.99 6.76
CA ALA A 15 -0.20 -2.84 7.50
C ALA A 15 0.15 -4.34 7.36
N ALA A 16 0.81 -4.72 6.26
CA ALA A 16 1.24 -6.10 6.00
C ALA A 16 2.67 -6.14 5.46
N ASN A 17 3.50 -7.02 6.03
CA ASN A 17 4.79 -7.43 5.44
C ASN A 17 4.55 -8.74 4.70
N ASP A 18 4.53 -8.66 3.38
CA ASP A 18 4.03 -9.72 2.50
C ASP A 18 5.08 -10.81 2.23
N ASP A 19 6.35 -10.43 2.27
CA ASP A 19 7.44 -11.25 1.76
C ASP A 19 8.61 -11.45 2.71
N ALA A 20 8.54 -10.88 3.92
CA ALA A 20 9.56 -10.99 4.94
C ALA A 20 10.96 -10.59 4.47
N GLY A 21 11.08 -9.61 3.58
CA GLY A 21 12.38 -9.23 3.01
C GLY A 21 12.84 -10.16 1.89
N ALA A 22 11.91 -10.55 1.01
CA ALA A 22 12.10 -11.50 -0.08
C ALA A 22 12.49 -12.94 0.31
N THR A 23 12.41 -13.31 1.59
CA THR A 23 12.71 -14.67 2.06
C THR A 23 11.47 -15.57 2.17
N ALA A 24 10.27 -15.01 2.10
CA ALA A 24 9.03 -15.78 2.16
C ALA A 24 8.86 -16.67 0.93
N THR A 25 8.18 -17.80 1.11
CA THR A 25 7.84 -18.67 -0.03
C THR A 25 6.78 -18.03 -0.91
N ARG A 26 6.72 -18.44 -2.18
CA ARG A 26 5.68 -17.98 -3.12
C ARG A 26 4.25 -18.22 -2.59
N ALA A 27 4.04 -19.34 -1.90
CA ALA A 27 2.74 -19.66 -1.30
C ALA A 27 2.41 -18.71 -0.14
N THR A 28 3.39 -18.38 0.71
CA THR A 28 3.24 -17.42 1.80
C THR A 28 2.89 -16.03 1.26
N VAL A 29 3.62 -15.53 0.27
CA VAL A 29 3.37 -14.22 -0.36
C VAL A 29 1.95 -14.20 -0.98
N THR A 30 1.56 -15.27 -1.67
CA THR A 30 0.23 -15.37 -2.27
C THR A 30 -0.87 -15.33 -1.22
N TYR A 31 -0.69 -16.06 -0.11
CA TYR A 31 -1.64 -16.09 0.99
C TYR A 31 -1.79 -14.73 1.66
N GLN A 32 -0.67 -14.06 1.96
CA GLN A 32 -0.67 -12.75 2.61
C GLN A 32 -1.36 -11.68 1.76
N LEU A 33 -1.09 -11.62 0.45
CA LEU A 33 -1.81 -10.72 -0.46
C LEU A 33 -3.31 -11.01 -0.50
N ALA A 34 -3.70 -12.28 -0.49
CA ALA A 34 -5.09 -12.69 -0.61
C ALA A 34 -5.92 -12.38 0.64
N THR A 35 -5.28 -12.32 1.82
CA THR A 35 -5.94 -12.05 3.11
C THR A 35 -5.78 -10.62 3.60
N THR A 36 -4.99 -9.81 2.90
CA THR A 36 -4.79 -8.40 3.23
C THR A 36 -6.10 -7.61 3.09
N SER A 37 -6.39 -6.77 4.08
CA SER A 37 -7.58 -5.91 4.09
C SER A 37 -7.53 -4.83 3.01
N GLU A 38 -8.71 -4.43 2.51
CA GLU A 38 -8.83 -3.29 1.59
C GLU A 38 -8.24 -2.01 2.21
N GLY A 39 -7.56 -1.19 1.39
CA GLY A 39 -6.92 0.04 1.83
C GLY A 39 -5.59 -0.15 2.58
N ALA A 40 -5.15 -1.39 2.80
CA ALA A 40 -3.87 -1.66 3.43
C ALA A 40 -2.68 -1.19 2.57
N ILE A 41 -1.63 -0.72 3.24
CA ILE A 41 -0.30 -0.53 2.65
C ILE A 41 0.47 -1.84 2.83
N VAL A 42 0.80 -2.48 1.73
CA VAL A 42 1.57 -3.73 1.70
C VAL A 42 3.04 -3.44 1.41
N LEU A 43 3.94 -3.97 2.22
CA LEU A 43 5.38 -3.92 1.98
C LEU A 43 5.85 -5.24 1.37
N ALA A 44 6.47 -5.16 0.18
CA ALA A 44 7.05 -6.29 -0.53
C ALA A 44 8.33 -5.85 -1.25
N HIS A 45 9.33 -6.73 -1.31
CA HIS A 45 10.64 -6.47 -1.89
C HIS A 45 10.74 -7.17 -3.25
N THR A 46 10.84 -6.37 -4.32
CA THR A 46 10.97 -6.86 -5.70
C THR A 46 12.27 -6.41 -6.36
N ASN A 47 13.33 -6.23 -5.57
CA ASN A 47 14.64 -5.82 -6.08
C ASN A 47 15.25 -6.85 -7.05
N GLU A 48 14.87 -8.13 -6.91
CA GLU A 48 15.21 -9.21 -7.83
C GLU A 48 14.01 -9.51 -8.75
N PRO A 49 13.99 -9.04 -10.01
CA PRO A 49 12.81 -9.13 -10.87
C PRO A 49 12.40 -10.56 -11.21
N SER A 50 13.36 -11.49 -11.21
CA SER A 50 13.16 -12.94 -11.40
C SER A 50 12.90 -13.69 -10.09
N GLY A 51 12.97 -13.01 -8.93
CA GLY A 51 12.77 -13.59 -7.62
C GLY A 51 11.31 -14.01 -7.34
N GLY A 52 11.14 -14.85 -6.33
CA GLY A 52 9.84 -15.43 -5.95
C GLY A 52 8.75 -14.38 -5.69
N THR A 53 9.07 -13.35 -4.89
CA THR A 53 8.16 -12.23 -4.61
C THR A 53 7.73 -11.53 -5.90
N ALA A 54 8.67 -11.14 -6.77
CA ALA A 54 8.37 -10.40 -7.98
C ALA A 54 7.46 -11.18 -8.94
N VAL A 55 7.65 -12.50 -9.06
CA VAL A 55 6.79 -13.38 -9.86
C VAL A 55 5.36 -13.42 -9.30
N VAL A 56 5.22 -13.59 -7.98
CA VAL A 56 3.90 -13.60 -7.33
C VAL A 56 3.21 -12.25 -7.46
N MET A 57 3.92 -11.15 -7.18
CA MET A 57 3.40 -9.79 -7.25
C MET A 57 2.86 -9.47 -8.64
N ARG A 58 3.56 -9.81 -9.73
CA ARG A 58 3.06 -9.58 -11.09
C ARG A 58 1.71 -10.26 -11.35
N ALA A 59 1.58 -11.52 -10.96
CA ALA A 59 0.33 -12.27 -11.15
C ALA A 59 -0.79 -11.74 -10.24
N ALA A 60 -0.48 -11.47 -8.98
CA ALA A 60 -1.45 -10.96 -8.00
C ALA A 60 -1.97 -9.57 -8.38
N LEU A 61 -1.08 -8.64 -8.75
CA LEU A 61 -1.47 -7.28 -9.15
C LEU A 61 -2.34 -7.29 -10.41
N ALA A 62 -2.05 -8.15 -11.39
CA ALA A 62 -2.93 -8.33 -12.55
C ALA A 62 -4.33 -8.81 -12.12
N SER A 63 -4.40 -9.87 -11.32
CA SER A 63 -5.67 -10.41 -10.83
C SER A 63 -6.48 -9.41 -9.99
N LEU A 64 -5.82 -8.64 -9.13
CA LEU A 64 -6.47 -7.60 -8.31
C LEU A 64 -7.05 -6.49 -9.18
N ARG A 65 -6.33 -6.07 -10.22
CA ARG A 65 -6.84 -5.09 -11.21
C ARG A 65 -8.05 -5.63 -11.96
N ASP A 66 -8.02 -6.89 -12.38
CA ASP A 66 -9.15 -7.53 -13.09
C ASP A 66 -10.39 -7.64 -12.19
N LYS A 67 -10.20 -7.77 -10.87
CA LYS A 67 -11.27 -7.74 -9.86
C LYS A 67 -11.76 -6.32 -9.52
N GLY A 68 -11.20 -5.27 -10.15
CA GLY A 68 -11.60 -3.87 -9.93
C GLY A 68 -10.88 -3.17 -8.78
N THR A 69 -9.83 -3.78 -8.20
CA THR A 69 -9.02 -3.14 -7.15
C THR A 69 -8.33 -1.90 -7.70
N ARG A 70 -8.45 -0.79 -6.98
CA ARG A 70 -7.74 0.45 -7.31
C ARG A 70 -6.49 0.59 -6.43
N PHE A 71 -5.33 0.59 -7.08
CA PHE A 71 -4.07 0.97 -6.44
C PHE A 71 -3.90 2.48 -6.49
N VAL A 72 -3.47 3.06 -5.37
CA VAL A 72 -3.21 4.50 -5.24
C VAL A 72 -1.77 4.72 -4.80
N HIS A 73 -1.22 5.86 -5.16
CA HIS A 73 0.07 6.28 -4.63
C HIS A 73 -0.09 6.84 -3.22
N LEU A 74 0.89 6.58 -2.35
CA LEU A 74 1.01 7.27 -1.08
C LEU A 74 1.13 8.78 -1.35
N GLY A 75 0.39 9.59 -0.60
CA GLY A 75 0.37 11.05 -0.76
C GLY A 75 -0.42 11.58 -1.95
N ALA A 76 -0.95 10.73 -2.86
CA ALA A 76 -1.84 11.19 -3.93
C ALA A 76 -3.23 11.61 -3.43
N GLN A 77 -3.57 11.26 -2.19
CA GLN A 77 -4.77 11.72 -1.50
C GLN A 77 -4.47 13.04 -0.80
N THR A 78 -4.55 14.16 -1.52
CA THR A 78 -4.57 15.48 -0.89
C THR A 78 -6.02 15.83 -0.55
N CYS A 79 -6.37 15.97 0.73
CA CYS A 79 -7.57 16.73 1.10
C CYS A 79 -7.39 18.14 0.51
N PRO A 80 -8.34 18.69 -0.26
CA PRO A 80 -8.30 20.11 -0.58
C PRO A 80 -8.27 20.90 0.73
N SER A 81 -7.39 21.91 0.83
CA SER A 81 -7.16 22.72 2.04
C SER A 81 -8.39 23.52 2.54
N ASN A 82 -9.52 23.38 1.86
CA ASN A 82 -10.76 24.05 2.22
C ASN A 82 -11.67 23.11 3.03
N ARG A 83 -11.87 23.47 4.31
CA ARG A 83 -12.64 22.78 5.37
C ARG A 83 -14.13 22.52 5.05
N GLN A 84 -14.57 22.67 3.80
CA GLN A 84 -15.99 22.67 3.41
C GLN A 84 -16.48 21.37 2.74
N VAL A 85 -15.62 20.38 2.47
CA VAL A 85 -16.02 19.14 1.76
C VAL A 85 -15.84 17.89 2.62
N LEU A 86 -16.37 17.91 3.85
CA LEU A 86 -16.33 16.74 4.75
C LEU A 86 -17.54 15.79 4.58
N HIS A 87 -18.52 16.10 3.71
CA HIS A 87 -19.81 15.40 3.73
C HIS A 87 -20.07 14.38 2.60
N THR A 88 -19.20 14.25 1.60
CA THR A 88 -19.50 13.43 0.40
C THR A 88 -18.44 12.41 -0.01
N CYS A 89 -17.30 12.33 0.67
CA CYS A 89 -16.30 11.30 0.35
C CYS A 89 -15.69 10.69 1.63
N PRO A 90 -16.13 9.49 2.04
CA PRO A 90 -15.62 8.82 3.24
C PRO A 90 -14.13 8.45 3.14
N TYR A 91 -13.54 8.52 1.94
CA TYR A 91 -12.13 8.25 1.69
C TYR A 91 -11.27 9.51 1.51
N CYS A 92 -11.85 10.72 1.48
CA CYS A 92 -11.04 11.93 1.20
C CYS A 92 -10.21 12.43 2.38
N CYS A 93 -10.56 12.14 3.64
CA CYS A 93 -9.82 12.67 4.80
C CYS A 93 -9.66 11.68 5.98
N ALA A 94 -9.75 10.37 5.75
CA ALA A 94 -9.68 9.37 6.83
C ALA A 94 -8.25 8.98 7.29
N LEU A 95 -7.22 9.71 6.86
CA LEU A 95 -5.86 9.60 7.42
C LEU A 95 -5.42 10.98 7.91
N GLY A 96 -6.05 11.42 8.99
CA GLY A 96 -5.59 12.55 9.80
C GLY A 96 -4.38 12.17 10.64
N ILE A 97 -3.25 11.96 9.95
CA ILE A 97 -1.90 12.04 10.51
C ILE A 97 -1.18 13.24 9.90
#